data_AF-A0A1I1A7G2-F1
#
_entry.id   AF-A0A1I1A7G2-F1
#
_cell.length_a   1.000
_cell.length_b   1.000
_cell.length_c   1.000
_cell.angle_alpha   90.00
_cell.angle_beta   90.00
_cell.angle_gamma   90.00
#
_symmetry.space_group_name_H-M   'P 1'
#
loop_
_entity.id
_entity.type
_entity.pdbx_description
1 polymer ?
#
loop_
_entity_poly.entity_id
_entity_poly.type
_entity_poly.pdbx_seq_one_letter_code
_entity_poly.pdbx_strand_id
1 'polypeptide(L)' 'MHARRIIQKLLEERCPGVHAKRAQSVAALVQAALQGGLSLMGLSRHLDSATPIRHRIKRCDRLLGN' A
#
# COMPACT_ATOMS: atom_id res chain seq x y z
N MET A 1 9.78 -2.48 -7.55
CA MET A 1 10.41 -1.26 -8.14
C MET A 1 9.58 -0.66 -9.29
N HIS A 2 9.29 -1.39 -10.37
CA HIS A 2 8.56 -0.84 -11.54
C HIS A 2 7.10 -0.46 -11.24
N ALA A 3 6.32 -1.38 -10.67
CA ALA A 3 4.90 -1.13 -10.36
C ALA A 3 4.67 -0.02 -9.31
N ARG A 4 5.60 0.16 -8.35
CA ARG A 4 5.54 1.28 -7.40
C ARG A 4 5.60 2.63 -8.12
N ARG A 5 6.52 2.77 -9.08
CA ARG A 5 6.73 4.02 -9.83
C ARG A 5 5.55 4.33 -10.75
N ILE A 6 4.98 3.31 -11.40
CA ILE A 6 3.75 3.46 -12.19
C ILE A 6 2.61 3.98 -11.32
N ILE A 7 2.40 3.39 -10.14
CA ILE A 7 1.28 3.77 -9.28
C ILE A 7 1.49 5.14 -8.64
N GLN A 8 2.71 5.48 -8.25
CA GLN A 8 3.01 6.84 -7.77
C GLN A 8 2.65 7.88 -8.83
N LYS A 9 3.11 7.68 -10.08
CA LYS A 9 2.79 8.59 -11.19
C LYS A 9 1.29 8.67 -11.46
N LEU A 10 0.59 7.52 -11.47
CA LEU A 10 -0.86 7.49 -11.67
C LEU A 10 -1.61 8.24 -10.56
N LEU A 11 -1.20 8.08 -9.30
CA LEU A 11 -1.81 8.78 -8.17
C LEU A 11 -1.56 10.28 -8.22
N GLU A 12 -0.36 10.70 -8.63
CA GLU A 12 -0.02 12.13 -8.82
C GLU A 12 -0.86 12.77 -9.94
N GLU A 13 -1.02 12.09 -11.07
CA GLU A 13 -1.75 12.60 -12.23
C GLU A 13 -3.28 12.57 -12.05
N ARG A 14 -3.81 11.51 -11.43
CA ARG A 14 -5.26 11.25 -11.37
C ARG A 14 -5.88 11.59 -10.01
N CYS A 15 -5.08 11.71 -8.97
CA CYS A 15 -5.53 11.99 -7.60
C CYS A 15 -4.70 13.10 -6.93
N PRO A 16 -4.55 14.30 -7.53
CA PRO A 16 -3.68 15.35 -7.00
C PRO A 16 -4.09 15.85 -5.60
N GLY A 17 -5.37 15.69 -5.23
CA GLY A 17 -5.88 16.04 -3.90
C GLY A 17 -5.61 15.01 -2.80
N VAL A 18 -5.03 13.84 -3.14
CA VAL A 18 -4.72 12.83 -2.13
C VAL A 18 -3.50 13.24 -1.32
N HIS A 19 -3.61 13.13 0.01
CA HIS A 19 -2.50 13.40 0.90
C HIS A 19 -1.32 12.46 0.62
N ALA A 20 -0.09 13.00 0.56
CA ALA A 20 1.12 12.26 0.19
C ALA A 20 1.31 10.94 0.97
N LYS A 21 1.10 10.94 2.29
CA LYS A 21 1.16 9.71 3.11
C LYS A 21 0.14 8.63 2.71
N ARG A 22 -1.04 9.02 2.23
CA ARG A 22 -2.07 8.07 1.73
C ARG A 22 -1.62 7.50 0.39
N ALA A 23 -1.15 8.33 -0.54
CA ALA A 23 -0.58 7.86 -1.82
C ALA A 23 0.58 6.88 -1.61
N GLN A 24 1.51 7.19 -0.71
CA GLN A 24 2.62 6.30 -0.38
C GLN A 24 2.14 4.97 0.21
N SER A 25 1.07 4.99 1.02
CA SER A 25 0.49 3.78 1.58
C SER A 25 -0.21 2.92 0.54
N VAL A 26 -0.90 3.52 -0.43
CA VAL A 26 -1.46 2.82 -1.60
C VAL A 26 -0.34 2.18 -2.43
N ALA A 27 0.69 2.94 -2.78
CA ALA A 27 1.82 2.43 -3.56
C ALA A 27 2.52 1.25 -2.85
N ALA A 28 2.68 1.32 -1.52
CA ALA A 28 3.24 0.24 -0.73
C ALA A 28 2.33 -1.00 -0.68
N LEU A 29 1.01 -0.82 -0.53
CA LEU A 29 0.07 -1.95 -0.52
C LEU A 29 0.03 -2.65 -1.86
N VAL A 30 0.10 -1.92 -2.98
CA VAL A 30 0.10 -2.57 -4.29
C VAL A 30 1.39 -3.36 -4.54
N GLN A 31 2.54 -2.89 -4.04
CA GLN A 31 3.74 -3.74 -4.06
C GLN A 31 3.54 -5.02 -3.25
N ALA A 32 2.93 -4.94 -2.06
CA ALA A 32 2.62 -6.12 -1.26
C ALA A 32 1.64 -7.05 -1.98
N ALA A 33 0.66 -6.50 -2.70
CA ALA A 33 -0.34 -7.27 -3.44
C ALA A 33 0.24 -8.13 -4.57
N LEU A 34 1.30 -7.64 -5.22
CA LEU A 34 1.98 -8.38 -6.30
C LEU A 34 2.63 -9.69 -5.81
N GLN A 35 2.91 -9.80 -4.51
CA GLN A 35 3.53 -10.99 -3.92
C GLN A 35 2.55 -11.77 -3.04
N GLY A 36 1.77 -11.06 -2.22
CA GLY A 36 0.87 -11.62 -1.23
C GLY A 36 -0.59 -11.77 -1.65
N GLY A 37 -0.94 -11.33 -2.86
CA GLY A 37 -2.33 -11.23 -3.30
C GLY A 37 -3.14 -10.17 -2.53
N LEU A 38 -4.46 -10.21 -2.69
CA LEU A 38 -5.37 -9.18 -2.18
C LEU A 38 -5.97 -9.47 -0.79
N SER A 39 -5.59 -10.59 -0.16
CA SER A 39 -6.05 -10.88 1.20
C SER A 39 -5.38 -9.95 2.22
N LEU A 40 -6.11 -9.53 3.26
CA LEU A 40 -5.57 -8.67 4.33
C LEU A 40 -4.27 -9.25 4.92
N MET A 41 -4.26 -10.57 5.17
CA MET A 41 -3.09 -11.26 5.70
C MET A 41 -1.96 -11.41 4.69
N GLY A 42 -2.27 -11.56 3.40
CA GLY A 42 -1.28 -11.61 2.32
C GLY A 42 -0.56 -10.27 2.15
N LEU A 43 -1.34 -9.19 2.07
CA LEU A 43 -0.85 -7.81 2.04
C LEU A 43 -0.01 -7.50 3.28
N SER A 44 -0.54 -7.82 4.47
CA SER A 44 0.14 -7.52 5.73
C SER A 44 1.43 -8.30 5.90
N ARG A 45 1.58 -9.48 5.27
CA ARG A 45 2.81 -10.28 5.31
C ARG A 45 3.90 -9.74 4.38
N HIS A 46 3.51 -9.27 3.20
CA HIS A 46 4.42 -8.80 2.15
C HIS A 46 4.60 -7.27 2.15
N LEU A 47 4.02 -6.57 3.12
CA LEU A 47 4.27 -5.15 3.30
C LEU A 47 5.69 -4.93 3.83
N ASP A 48 6.52 -4.32 2.99
CA ASP A 48 7.90 -3.95 3.30
C ASP A 48 7.94 -2.88 4.41
N SER A 49 8.18 -3.35 5.64
CA SER A 49 8.18 -2.55 6.86
C SER A 49 8.85 -3.31 7.99
N ALA A 50 9.72 -2.63 8.74
CA ALA A 50 10.30 -3.15 9.98
C ALA A 50 9.31 -3.21 11.16
N THR A 51 8.04 -2.81 10.96
CA THR A 51 7.05 -2.79 12.03
C THR A 51 6.49 -4.19 12.32
N PRO A 52 6.10 -4.49 13.57
CA PRO A 52 5.49 -5.77 13.91
C PRO A 52 4.23 -6.05 13.08
N ILE A 53 3.94 -7.33 12.80
CA ILE A 53 2.82 -7.75 11.94
C ILE A 53 1.49 -7.09 12.32
N ARG A 54 1.21 -6.90 13.62
CA ARG A 54 -0.01 -6.22 14.10
C ARG A 54 -0.16 -4.79 13.56
N HIS A 55 0.94 -4.06 13.41
CA HIS A 55 0.92 -2.68 12.89
C HIS A 55 0.74 -2.67 11.38
N ARG A 56 1.31 -3.65 10.67
CA ARG A 56 1.11 -3.83 9.23
C ARG A 56 -0.33 -4.20 8.92
N ILE A 57 -0.95 -5.08 9.72
CA ILE A 57 -2.38 -5.40 9.63
C ILE A 57 -3.23 -4.14 9.80
N LYS A 58 -3.02 -3.38 10.88
CA LYS A 58 -3.75 -2.12 11.11
C LYS A 58 -3.58 -1.11 9.96
N ARG A 59 -2.39 -1.06 9.34
CA ARG A 59 -2.13 -0.17 8.21
C ARG A 59 -2.88 -0.60 6.95
N CYS A 60 -2.86 -1.89 6.63
CA CYS A 60 -3.60 -2.43 5.48
C CYS A 60 -5.11 -2.27 5.68
N ASP A 61 -5.61 -2.65 6.86
CA ASP A 61 -7.02 -2.57 7.23
C ASP A 61 -7.55 -1.14 7.14
N ARG A 62 -6.83 -0.15 7.70
CA ARG A 62 -7.20 1.27 7.57
C ARG A 62 -7.19 1.79 6.14
N LEU A 63 -6.40 1.20 5.25
CA LEU A 63 -6.39 1.62 3.84
C LEU A 63 -7.56 0.99 3.07
N LEU A 64 -7.98 -0.22 3.44
CA LEU A 64 -9.08 -0.95 2.81
C LEU A 64 -10.46 -0.52 3.33
N GLY A 65 -10.54 -0.12 4.61
CA GLY A 65 -11.77 0.33 5.26
C GLY A 65 -12.06 1.83 5.16
N ASN A 66 -11.22 2.62 4.48
CA ASN A 66 -11.40 4.05 4.18
C ASN A 66 -11.54 4.30 2.68
#